data_AF-A0A7V5H1Y1-F1
#
_entry.id   AF-A0A7V5H1Y1-F1
#
_cell.length_a   1.000
_cell.length_b   1.000
_cell.length_c   1.000
_cell.angle_alpha   90.00
_cell.angle_beta   90.00
_cell.angle_gamma   90.00
#
_symmetry.space_group_name_H-M   'P 1'
#
loop_
_entity.id
_entity.type
_entity.pdbx_description
1 polymer ?
#
loop_
_entity_poly.entity_id
_entity_poly.type
_entity_poly.pdbx_seq_one_letter_code
_entity_poly.pdbx_strand_id
1 'polypeptide(L)'
;PNTERVTVMTLHAAKGLEFNAVFIVGCEQGLLPYKLFPEKKADFLEERRLLYVGMTRAKHYLFLTHAQKRFLFGKTYQLARSPFIDAIEQELIEAKRPQHTKKRKKDDGQLSLFEDF
;
A
#
# COMPACT_ATOMS: atom_id res chain seq x y z
N PRO A 1 24.49 -26.86 7.97
CA PRO A 1 23.46 -26.32 8.88
C PRO A 1 22.63 -25.23 8.18
N ASN A 2 21.39 -25.56 7.81
CA ASN A 2 20.46 -24.61 7.20
C ASN A 2 19.79 -23.84 8.35
N THR A 3 20.41 -22.75 8.81
CA THR A 3 19.89 -21.96 9.92
C THR A 3 18.69 -21.15 9.43
N GLU A 4 17.53 -21.30 10.06
CA GLU A 4 16.41 -20.38 9.88
C GLU A 4 16.84 -18.98 10.33
N ARG A 5 16.74 -17.99 9.43
CA ARG A 5 17.17 -16.61 9.68
C ARG A 5 16.19 -15.64 9.04
N VAL A 6 16.08 -14.46 9.62
CA VAL A 6 15.42 -13.32 8.99
C VAL A 6 16.41 -12.65 8.05
N THR A 7 16.01 -12.41 6.81
CA THR A 7 16.84 -11.72 5.83
C THR A 7 16.51 -10.23 5.82
N VAL A 8 17.51 -9.39 6.09
CA VAL A 8 17.39 -7.93 6.04
C VAL A 8 18.15 -7.41 4.83
N MET A 9 17.49 -6.61 4.00
CA MET A 9 18.06 -6.08 2.77
C MET A 9 17.37 -4.77 2.35
N THR A 10 17.95 -4.09 1.36
CA THR A 10 17.33 -2.92 0.73
C THR A 10 16.27 -3.36 -0.31
N LEU A 11 15.33 -2.47 -0.66
CA LEU A 11 14.35 -2.73 -1.71
C LEU A 11 15.01 -3.13 -3.04
N HIS A 12 16.14 -2.49 -3.38
CA HIS A 12 16.90 -2.79 -4.59
C HIS A 12 17.47 -4.21 -4.57
N ALA A 13 18.06 -4.63 -3.45
CA ALA A 13 18.64 -5.95 -3.29
C ALA A 13 17.59 -7.08 -3.29
N ALA A 14 16.32 -6.76 -2.99
CA ALA A 14 15.23 -7.72 -2.98
C ALA A 14 14.74 -8.13 -4.38
N LYS A 15 15.16 -7.42 -5.45
CA LYS A 15 14.73 -7.69 -6.82
C LYS A 15 15.05 -9.14 -7.23
N GLY A 16 14.04 -9.87 -7.68
CA GLY A 16 14.17 -11.26 -8.11
C GLY A 16 14.09 -12.30 -6.98
N LEU A 17 13.97 -11.86 -5.73
CA LEU A 17 13.72 -12.75 -4.58
C LEU A 17 12.23 -12.77 -4.22
N GLU A 18 11.81 -13.77 -3.46
CA GLU A 18 10.43 -13.87 -2.95
C GLU A 18 10.42 -14.52 -1.56
N PHE A 19 9.50 -14.09 -0.71
CA PHE A 19 9.40 -14.53 0.67
C PHE A 19 7.94 -14.75 1.07
N ASN A 20 7.69 -15.68 2.00
CA ASN A 20 6.34 -15.96 2.51
C ASN A 20 5.72 -14.71 3.18
N ALA A 21 6.53 -13.98 3.94
CA ALA A 21 6.17 -12.72 4.57
C ALA A 21 7.24 -11.65 4.31
N VAL A 22 6.81 -10.42 4.00
CA VAL A 22 7.69 -9.27 3.78
C VAL A 22 7.25 -8.11 4.66
N PHE A 23 8.24 -7.47 5.30
CA PHE A 23 8.06 -6.25 6.08
C PHE A 23 8.79 -5.11 5.36
N ILE A 24 8.05 -4.16 4.83
CA ILE A 24 8.61 -2.90 4.33
C ILE A 24 8.46 -1.86 5.44
N VAL A 25 9.61 -1.40 5.94
CA VAL A 25 9.70 -0.49 7.08
C VAL A 25 10.12 0.90 6.63
N GLY A 26 9.78 1.92 7.42
CA GLY A 26 10.18 3.30 7.14
C GLY A 26 9.44 3.91 5.95
N CYS A 27 8.19 3.52 5.75
CA CYS A 27 7.33 4.09 4.74
C CYS A 27 6.82 5.48 5.17
N GLU A 28 7.75 6.43 5.19
CA GLU A 28 7.63 7.77 5.73
C GLU A 28 7.92 8.79 4.62
N GLN A 29 7.23 9.94 4.65
CA GLN A 29 7.46 11.03 3.72
C GLN A 29 8.91 11.49 3.78
N GLY A 30 9.61 11.43 2.64
CA GLY A 30 11.03 11.76 2.52
C GLY A 30 11.98 10.57 2.65
N LEU A 31 11.58 9.45 3.28
CA LEU A 31 12.34 8.20 3.21
C LEU A 31 11.86 7.30 2.08
N LEU A 32 10.55 7.26 1.86
CA LEU A 32 9.92 6.57 0.76
C LEU A 32 8.67 7.37 0.34
N PRO A 33 8.74 8.18 -0.74
CA PRO A 33 9.86 8.32 -1.68
C PRO A 33 11.08 9.01 -1.05
N TYR A 34 12.28 8.58 -1.44
CA TYR A 34 13.54 9.14 -0.96
C TYR A 34 13.73 10.59 -1.42
N LYS A 35 13.54 11.54 -0.50
CA LYS A 35 13.70 12.99 -0.72
C LYS A 35 14.33 13.73 0.47
N LEU A 36 14.51 13.06 1.61
CA LEU A 36 14.97 13.69 2.86
C LEU A 36 16.40 14.23 2.75
N PHE A 37 17.24 13.60 1.92
CA PHE A 37 18.62 14.02 1.69
C PHE A 37 18.78 14.47 0.23
N PRO A 38 19.09 15.76 -0.03
CA PRO A 38 19.07 16.35 -1.37
C PRO A 38 20.18 15.86 -2.30
N GLU A 39 21.15 15.10 -1.79
CA GLU A 39 22.33 14.63 -2.55
C GLU A 39 21.98 13.70 -3.71
N LYS A 40 20.82 13.02 -3.65
CA LYS A 40 20.29 12.21 -4.75
C LYS A 40 18.87 12.66 -5.05
N LYS A 41 18.67 13.24 -6.24
CA LYS A 41 17.33 13.40 -6.82
C LYS A 41 16.82 12.02 -7.22
N ALA A 42 16.09 11.35 -6.33
CA ALA A 42 15.34 10.16 -6.70
C ALA A 42 14.04 10.61 -7.40
N ASP A 43 13.79 10.05 -8.58
CA ASP A 43 12.54 10.30 -9.29
C ASP A 43 11.38 9.64 -8.55
N PHE A 44 10.28 10.37 -8.40
CA PHE A 44 9.10 9.90 -7.68
C PHE A 44 8.49 8.66 -8.34
N LEU A 45 8.51 8.59 -9.68
CA LEU A 45 7.99 7.42 -10.41
C LEU A 45 8.87 6.19 -10.21
N GLU A 46 10.19 6.37 -10.19
CA GLU A 46 11.12 5.28 -9.90
C GLU A 46 10.99 4.77 -8.45
N GLU A 47 10.83 5.68 -7.48
CA GLU A 47 10.55 5.30 -6.08
C GLU A 47 9.22 4.54 -5.94
N ARG A 48 8.20 4.91 -6.71
CA ARG A 48 6.93 4.17 -6.78
C ARG A 48 7.14 2.77 -7.35
N ARG A 49 7.93 2.65 -8.42
CA ARG A 49 8.29 1.35 -9.03
C ARG A 49 9.09 0.50 -8.04
N LEU A 50 10.00 1.09 -7.29
CA LEU A 50 10.82 0.42 -6.28
C LEU A 50 9.94 -0.17 -5.16
N LEU A 51 8.97 0.60 -4.66
CA LEU A 51 8.00 0.09 -3.70
C LEU A 51 7.18 -1.05 -4.30
N TYR A 52 6.66 -0.91 -5.52
CA TYR A 52 5.92 -1.97 -6.21
C TYR A 52 6.73 -3.28 -6.31
N VAL A 53 8.01 -3.18 -6.70
CA VAL A 53 8.91 -4.33 -6.72
C VAL A 53 9.03 -4.95 -5.32
N GLY A 54 9.23 -4.13 -4.29
CA GLY A 54 9.28 -4.59 -2.90
C GLY A 54 8.01 -5.31 -2.44
N MET A 55 6.83 -4.76 -2.74
CA MET A 55 5.54 -5.34 -2.38
C MET A 55 5.33 -6.70 -3.05
N THR A 56 5.69 -6.81 -4.32
CA THR A 56 5.55 -8.08 -5.09
C THR A 56 6.57 -9.15 -4.70
N ARG A 57 7.48 -8.89 -3.74
CA ARG A 57 8.33 -9.95 -3.18
C ARG A 57 7.57 -10.80 -2.15
N ALA A 58 6.40 -10.34 -1.67
CA ALA A 58 5.58 -11.06 -0.70
C ALA A 58 4.68 -12.09 -1.40
N LYS A 59 4.70 -13.34 -0.92
CA LYS A 59 3.81 -14.41 -1.41
C LYS A 59 2.46 -14.42 -0.70
N HIS A 60 2.47 -14.27 0.63
CA HIS A 60 1.27 -14.42 1.46
C HIS A 60 1.00 -13.18 2.31
N TYR A 61 2.03 -12.66 2.98
CA TYR A 61 1.86 -11.57 3.94
C TYR A 61 2.76 -10.39 3.58
N LEU A 62 2.15 -9.21 3.49
CA LEU A 62 2.85 -7.95 3.29
C LEU A 62 2.48 -7.01 4.44
N PHE A 63 3.50 -6.52 5.13
CA PHE A 63 3.38 -5.52 6.18
C PHE A 63 4.10 -4.24 5.76
N LEU A 64 3.38 -3.13 5.77
CA LEU A 64 3.91 -1.79 5.50
C LEU A 64 3.85 -0.98 6.79
N THR A 65 4.98 -0.41 7.21
CA THR A 65 5.06 0.27 8.52
C THR A 65 5.74 1.64 8.41
N HIS A 66 5.27 2.58 9.23
CA HIS A 66 5.86 3.91 9.42
C HIS A 66 6.06 4.16 10.92
N ALA A 67 7.04 5.00 11.27
CA ALA A 67 7.26 5.42 12.65
C ALA A 67 6.77 6.87 12.86
N GLN A 68 6.13 7.14 14.01
CA GLN A 68 5.75 8.50 14.40
C GLN A 68 6.97 9.38 14.69
N LYS A 69 8.05 8.78 15.20
CA LYS A 69 9.31 9.47 15.54
C LYS A 69 10.49 8.51 15.30
N ARG A 70 11.54 9.00 14.64
CA ARG A 70 12.74 8.22 14.27
C ARG A 70 14.01 9.02 14.52
N PHE A 71 15.05 8.35 15.02
CA PHE A 71 16.41 8.89 15.05
C PHE A 71 17.18 8.45 13.80
N LEU A 72 17.72 9.41 13.05
CA LEU A 72 18.44 9.16 11.79
C LEU A 72 19.57 10.18 11.62
N PHE A 73 20.79 9.71 11.36
CA PHE A 73 22.00 10.53 11.18
C PHE A 73 22.18 11.65 12.22
N GLY A 74 22.03 11.32 13.50
CA GLY A 74 22.24 12.28 14.59
C GLY A 74 21.06 13.22 14.87
N LYS A 75 19.97 13.14 14.08
CA LYS A 75 18.80 13.99 14.20
C LYS A 75 17.55 13.16 14.44
N THR A 76 16.59 13.74 15.17
CA THR A 76 15.28 13.12 15.36
C THR A 76 14.28 13.73 14.41
N TYR A 77 13.57 12.89 13.67
CA TYR A 77 12.55 13.28 12.71
C TYR A 77 11.18 12.78 13.16
N GLN A 78 10.15 13.59 12.88
CA GLN A 78 8.75 13.21 12.91
C GLN A 78 8.23 13.37 11.48
N LEU A 79 8.21 12.27 10.73
CA LEU A 79 7.84 12.27 9.32
C LEU A 79 6.40 11.76 9.21
N ALA A 80 5.63 12.39 8.31
CA ALA A 80 4.31 11.89 7.96
C ALA A 80 4.40 10.52 7.28
N ARG A 81 3.26 9.83 7.14
CA ARG A 81 3.15 8.61 6.37
C ARG A 81 3.57 8.83 4.91
N SER A 82 4.07 7.78 4.27
CA SER A 82 4.37 7.81 2.84
C SER A 82 3.09 8.04 2.02
N PRO A 83 3.09 8.96 1.04
CA PRO A 83 1.96 9.16 0.14
C PRO A 83 1.63 7.89 -0.67
N PHE A 84 2.60 6.98 -0.85
CA PHE A 84 2.33 5.71 -1.51
C PHE A 84 1.45 4.79 -0.68
N ILE A 85 1.65 4.73 0.64
CA ILE A 85 0.78 3.91 1.50
C ILE A 85 -0.60 4.53 1.60
N ASP A 86 -0.69 5.86 1.73
CA ASP A 86 -1.98 6.52 1.84
C ASP A 86 -2.83 6.28 0.57
N ALA A 87 -2.20 6.29 -0.62
CA ALA A 87 -2.88 5.92 -1.87
C ALA A 87 -3.37 4.46 -1.86
N ILE A 88 -2.51 3.51 -1.44
CA ILE A 88 -2.87 2.09 -1.34
C ILE A 88 -4.03 1.87 -0.35
N GLU A 89 -3.99 2.54 0.81
CA GLU A 89 -5.04 2.43 1.82
C GLU A 89 -6.39 2.91 1.29
N GLN A 90 -6.41 4.05 0.58
CA GLN A 90 -7.65 4.54 -0.04
C GLN A 90 -8.21 3.55 -1.07
N GLU A 91 -7.37 3.02 -1.97
CA GLU A 91 -7.80 2.03 -2.97
C GLU A 91 -8.35 0.75 -2.30
N LEU A 92 -7.72 0.27 -1.22
CA LEU A 92 -8.18 -0.90 -0.48
C LEU A 92 -9.51 -0.65 0.26
N ILE A 93 -9.70 0.55 0.80
CA ILE A 93 -10.97 0.96 1.41
C ILE A 93 -12.08 0.99 0.36
N GLU A 94 -11.80 1.57 -0.81
CA GLU A 94 -12.75 1.65 -1.92
C GLU A 94 -13.13 0.26 -2.45
N ALA A 95 -12.16 -0.63 -2.64
CA ALA A 95 -12.41 -2.00 -3.08
C ALA A 95 -13.27 -2.81 -2.09
N LYS A 96 -13.18 -2.50 -0.78
CA LYS A 96 -13.99 -3.14 0.26
C LYS A 96 -15.40 -2.57 0.38
N ARG A 97 -15.71 -1.43 -0.23
CA ARG A 97 -17.08 -0.89 -0.20
C ARG A 97 -18.00 -1.87 -0.93
N PRO A 98 -19.09 -2.35 -0.30
CA PRO A 98 -20.03 -3.22 -0.99
C PRO A 98 -20.55 -2.49 -2.22
N GLN A 99 -20.37 -3.08 -3.40
CA GLN A 99 -20.99 -2.56 -4.61
C GLN A 99 -22.49 -2.60 -4.39
N HIS A 100 -23.09 -1.43 -4.13
CA HIS A 100 -24.53 -1.30 -4.02
C HIS A 100 -25.10 -1.54 -5.42
N THR A 101 -25.32 -2.81 -5.76
CA THR A 101 -26.13 -3.16 -6.93
C THR A 101 -27.48 -2.52 -6.64
N LYS A 102 -27.78 -1.40 -7.30
CA LYS A 102 -29.14 -0.89 -7.34
C LYS A 102 -29.95 -2.03 -7.95
N LYS A 103 -30.67 -2.80 -7.12
CA LYS A 103 -31.80 -3.59 -7.60
C LYS A 103 -32.64 -2.60 -8.38
N ARG A 104 -32.66 -2.72 -9.71
CA ARG A 104 -33.68 -2.06 -10.52
C ARG A 104 -34.99 -2.46 -9.85
N LYS A 105 -35.71 -1.49 -9.27
CA LYS A 105 -37.11 -1.71 -8.92
C LYS A 105 -37.73 -2.20 -10.22
N LYS A 106 -38.16 -3.45 -10.22
CA LYS A 106 -39.02 -3.95 -11.27
C LYS A 106 -40.25 -3.08 -11.13
N ASP A 107 -40.53 -2.29 -12.17
CA ASP A 107 -41.74 -1.50 -12.23
C ASP A 107 -42.86 -2.53 -12.37
N ASP A 108 -43.37 -2.97 -11.22
CA ASP A 108 -44.47 -3.93 -11.18
C ASP A 108 -45.71 -3.13 -11.59
N GLY A 109 -45.89 -2.97 -12.91
CA GLY A 109 -47.15 -2.58 -13.57
C GLY A 109 -48.30 -3.57 -13.31
N GLN A 110 -48.21 -4.33 -12.22
CA GLN A 110 -49.20 -5.23 -11.69
C GLN A 110 -50.28 -4.47 -10.93
N LEU A 111 -50.01 -3.23 -10.49
CA LEU A 111 -51.01 -2.37 -9.83
C LEU A 111 -51.99 -1.73 -10.82
N SER A 112 -51.60 -1.50 -12.08
CA SER A 112 -52.51 -0.94 -13.10
C SER A 112 -53.51 -1.96 -13.66
N LEU A 113 -53.41 -3.25 -13.28
CA LEU A 113 -54.36 -4.31 -13.67
C LEU A 113 -55.60 -4.36 -12.78
N PHE A 114 -55.62 -3.62 -11.67
CA PHE A 114 -56.73 -3.60 -10.71
C PHE A 114 -57.48 -2.27 -10.66
N GLU A 115 -57.11 -1.29 -11.49
CA GLU A 115 -57.79 0.02 -11.57
C GLU A 115 -58.98 0.03 -12.55
N ASP A 116 -59.21 -1.07 -13.28
CA ASP A 116 -60.29 -1.22 -14.29
C ASP A 116 -61.50 -2.07 -13.82
N PHE A 117 -61.73 -2.22 -12.51
CA PHE A 117 -62.95 -2.85 -11.96
C PHE A 117 -63.70 -1.95 -10.97
#